data_AF-A0A183LG69-F1
#
_entry.id   AF-A0A183LG69-F1
#
_cell.length_a   1.000
_cell.length_b   1.000
_cell.length_c   1.000
_cell.angle_alpha   90.00
_cell.angle_beta   90.00
_cell.angle_gamma   90.00
#
_symmetry.space_group_name_H-M   'P 1'
#
loop_
_entity.id
_entity.type
_entity.pdbx_description
1 polymer ?
#
loop_
_entity_poly.entity_id
_entity_poly.type
_entity_poly.pdbx_seq_one_letter_code
_entity_poly.pdbx_strand_id
1 'polypeptide(L)'
;MSNNEIYEDFNECLKIGILHIPSGRFLTAEVFNNEINISGTALRRRQVWSLITDRKNADTLFLQNSLGRFLSVNKDGKISTSLKSDCEERFRLEFAPDGTGEWAFKSDAYGFYLSGSDTQVSCFSKSPVWWSFRLATHPQVHIRHQFRSRYLRLLNDGLELRADQPYPWGPESVIWIEQPTMVASQGFGRGPNIPLVGKAAVSRLGRVAFRMPNGKYLKSNGEMCSEMDDSTLFSFEYRPGNPGTFAFRDQTGHYLTTIGPGTTKVKANTNIGKEELFLIEHAALQVGIVAHNGKFASVKQGIEISANQHELDETAIFQLEYIGGMGFNALEAIASNPASTLSGPDGGVSDSSASNSSLINNNHSITNGVHSDVYFLTTGFWRLRSRSGKLWKLASSSGVKNTSSDGDQESLFEMLTVNKVNDKQIRQIVFRSNDGEQSLTARKLGAVSTSGRLIDETQLPSSDELFNIILTNRTSIVFLSSLTGGFLVRGKQNILDSNGVAYEPFYIRVTKRHTYKFFARNPNSTYSIWAASLDGTLQLEPTHQTPIDDENNKNTDDTINNDLKYEFQLHFLGHSRVLIQSLNNQRGNSISLVKSEVKGDVKLDIPNGGDITINYIWEI
;
A
#
# COMPACT_ATOMS: atom_id res chain seq x y z
N MET A 1 -12.80 -24.84 0.82
CA MET A 1 -12.82 -24.02 2.05
C MET A 1 -11.50 -24.28 2.78
N SER A 2 -10.50 -23.45 2.53
CA SER A 2 -9.13 -23.60 3.04
C SER A 2 -8.86 -22.52 4.10
N ASN A 3 -8.38 -22.94 5.27
CA ASN A 3 -8.09 -22.12 6.46
C ASN A 3 -6.91 -21.13 6.33
N ASN A 4 -6.55 -20.71 5.11
CA ASN A 4 -5.51 -19.70 4.86
C ASN A 4 -6.14 -18.45 4.21
N GLU A 5 -7.11 -17.84 4.88
CA GLU A 5 -7.59 -16.51 4.48
C GLU A 5 -6.57 -15.50 4.99
N ILE A 6 -5.77 -14.98 4.07
CA ILE A 6 -4.84 -13.88 4.32
C ILE A 6 -5.72 -12.66 4.59
N TYR A 7 -5.65 -12.12 5.81
CA TYR A 7 -6.38 -10.92 6.21
C TYR A 7 -5.76 -9.70 5.50
N GLU A 8 -6.35 -9.29 4.38
CA GLU A 8 -5.80 -8.29 3.45
C GLU A 8 -6.48 -6.91 3.54
N ASP A 9 -7.69 -6.82 4.11
CA ASP A 9 -8.37 -5.53 4.22
C ASP A 9 -7.82 -4.76 5.43
N PHE A 10 -7.47 -3.49 5.25
CA PHE A 10 -7.10 -2.56 6.33
C PHE A 10 -8.14 -2.57 7.46
N ASN A 11 -9.39 -2.85 7.13
CA ASN A 11 -10.51 -2.97 8.06
C ASN A 11 -10.51 -4.33 8.82
N GLU A 12 -9.89 -5.37 8.29
CA GLU A 12 -9.76 -6.70 8.92
C GLU A 12 -8.43 -6.89 9.67
N CYS A 13 -7.37 -6.22 9.20
CA CYS A 13 -6.01 -6.31 9.73
C CYS A 13 -5.33 -4.94 9.77
N LEU A 14 -5.19 -4.36 10.96
CA LEU A 14 -4.48 -3.10 11.16
C LEU A 14 -3.05 -3.39 11.68
N LYS A 15 -2.03 -2.97 10.92
CA LYS A 15 -0.63 -3.07 11.35
C LYS A 15 -0.21 -1.82 12.12
N ILE A 16 0.27 -2.00 13.35
CA ILE A 16 0.73 -0.92 14.23
C ILE A 16 2.07 -1.23 14.91
N GLY A 17 2.76 -0.20 15.38
CA GLY A 17 3.71 -0.30 16.48
C GLY A 17 3.07 0.20 17.78
N ILE A 18 3.28 -0.51 18.88
CA ILE A 18 2.72 -0.16 20.19
C ILE A 18 3.80 0.57 20.99
N LEU A 19 3.57 1.82 21.38
CA LEU A 19 4.52 2.67 22.10
C LEU A 19 4.22 2.69 23.59
N HIS A 20 5.22 2.36 24.38
CA HIS A 20 5.18 2.50 25.83
C HIS A 20 5.22 3.97 26.25
N ILE A 21 4.23 4.38 27.03
CA ILE A 21 4.23 5.64 27.76
C ILE A 21 4.79 5.36 29.16
N PRO A 22 5.89 6.00 29.61
CA PRO A 22 6.45 7.26 29.10
C PRO A 22 7.69 7.12 28.18
N SER A 23 8.22 5.92 27.96
CA SER A 23 9.57 5.80 27.37
C SER A 23 9.64 6.11 25.87
N GLY A 24 8.51 6.07 25.15
CA GLY A 24 8.48 6.21 23.69
C GLY A 24 9.06 5.01 22.94
N ARG A 25 9.41 3.92 23.65
CA ARG A 25 9.92 2.68 23.05
C ARG A 25 8.79 1.77 22.61
N PHE A 26 9.05 0.98 21.57
CA PHE A 26 8.11 0.06 20.98
C PHE A 26 8.11 -1.30 21.68
N LEU A 27 6.91 -1.85 21.89
CA LEU A 27 6.71 -3.26 22.17
C LEU A 27 7.32 -4.09 21.02
N THR A 28 8.24 -4.96 21.37
CA THR A 28 9.12 -5.67 20.44
C THR A 28 8.99 -7.16 20.69
N ALA A 29 8.76 -7.92 19.62
CA ALA A 29 8.87 -9.37 19.63
C ALA A 29 10.27 -9.77 19.11
N GLU A 30 11.06 -10.42 19.95
CA GLU A 30 12.37 -10.91 19.56
C GLU A 30 12.28 -12.17 18.71
N VAL A 31 13.18 -12.27 17.74
CA VAL A 31 13.27 -13.43 16.84
C VAL A 31 13.79 -14.66 17.59
N PHE A 32 14.71 -14.45 18.53
CA PHE A 32 15.27 -15.51 19.36
C PHE A 32 14.47 -15.60 20.66
N ASN A 33 14.19 -16.82 21.11
CA ASN A 33 13.41 -17.16 22.31
C ASN A 33 11.93 -16.68 22.32
N ASN A 34 11.47 -15.99 21.29
CA ASN A 34 10.13 -15.40 21.21
C ASN A 34 9.77 -14.50 22.41
N GLU A 35 10.77 -13.84 23.00
CA GLU A 35 10.58 -12.93 24.11
C GLU A 35 9.92 -11.63 23.66
N ILE A 36 9.16 -11.01 24.56
CA ILE A 36 8.51 -9.72 24.33
C ILE A 36 9.09 -8.71 25.31
N ASN A 37 9.54 -7.58 24.78
CA ASN A 37 10.15 -6.51 25.56
C ASN A 37 9.74 -5.13 25.01
N ILE A 38 10.20 -4.06 25.68
CA ILE A 38 9.95 -2.66 25.32
C ILE A 38 11.31 -1.98 25.09
N SER A 39 12.00 -2.40 24.03
CA SER A 39 13.35 -1.92 23.71
C SER A 39 13.43 -1.14 22.39
N GLY A 40 12.49 -1.36 21.46
CA GLY A 40 12.55 -0.79 20.11
C GLY A 40 12.52 0.73 20.11
N THR A 41 13.42 1.37 19.37
CA THR A 41 13.48 2.85 19.24
C THR A 41 12.94 3.35 17.90
N ALA A 42 12.58 2.43 17.01
CA ALA A 42 12.07 2.70 15.67
C ALA A 42 11.06 1.62 15.30
N LEU A 43 10.05 2.00 14.52
CA LEU A 43 9.09 1.06 13.96
C LEU A 43 9.74 0.30 12.81
N ARG A 44 10.17 -0.93 13.08
CA ARG A 44 10.69 -1.89 12.10
C ARG A 44 9.95 -3.21 12.26
N ARG A 45 10.26 -4.20 11.42
CA ARG A 45 9.60 -5.52 11.40
C ARG A 45 9.35 -6.14 12.78
N ARG A 46 10.29 -6.08 13.73
CA ARG A 46 10.11 -6.66 15.09
C ARG A 46 9.15 -5.88 16.00
N GLN A 47 8.88 -4.62 15.65
CA GLN A 47 7.99 -3.70 16.37
C GLN A 47 6.59 -3.66 15.75
N VAL A 48 6.39 -4.30 14.59
CA VAL A 48 5.09 -4.36 13.93
C VAL A 48 4.25 -5.49 14.52
N TRP A 49 3.04 -5.13 14.93
CA TRP A 49 1.98 -6.00 15.42
C TRP A 49 0.76 -5.83 14.52
N SER A 50 0.23 -6.95 14.02
CA SER A 50 -1.02 -7.01 13.27
C SER A 50 -2.17 -7.21 14.24
N LEU A 51 -3.14 -6.29 14.23
CA LEU A 51 -4.41 -6.43 14.94
C LEU A 51 -5.42 -7.10 14.02
N ILE A 52 -5.76 -8.34 14.33
CA ILE A 52 -6.64 -9.18 13.50
C ILE A 52 -7.97 -9.32 14.22
N THR A 53 -9.06 -8.84 13.62
CA THR A 53 -10.39 -8.99 14.24
C THR A 53 -10.77 -10.47 14.35
N ASP A 54 -11.28 -10.90 15.51
CA ASP A 54 -11.85 -12.23 15.66
C ASP A 54 -13.21 -12.28 14.96
N ARG A 55 -13.29 -12.98 13.83
CA ARG A 55 -14.52 -13.16 13.07
C ARG A 55 -15.63 -13.86 13.86
N LYS A 56 -15.27 -14.64 14.90
CA LYS A 56 -16.24 -15.32 15.78
C LYS A 56 -16.78 -14.38 16.86
N ASN A 57 -15.99 -13.39 17.28
CA ASN A 57 -16.31 -12.43 18.33
C ASN A 57 -15.92 -11.03 17.86
N ALA A 58 -16.84 -10.38 17.14
CA ALA A 58 -16.58 -9.17 16.38
C ALA A 58 -16.06 -7.97 17.19
N ASP A 59 -16.18 -8.00 18.52
CA ASP A 59 -15.69 -6.97 19.45
C ASP A 59 -14.31 -7.27 20.05
N THR A 60 -13.68 -8.37 19.64
CA THR A 60 -12.35 -8.79 20.09
C THR A 60 -11.38 -8.91 18.91
N LEU A 61 -10.09 -8.92 19.24
CA LEU A 61 -9.02 -9.05 18.28
C LEU A 61 -7.88 -9.92 18.82
N PHE A 62 -6.99 -10.31 17.92
CA PHE A 62 -5.71 -10.94 18.21
C PHE A 62 -4.57 -9.97 17.87
N LEU A 63 -3.49 -10.00 18.66
CA LEU A 63 -2.25 -9.30 18.33
C LEU A 63 -1.23 -10.30 17.79
N GLN A 64 -0.90 -10.23 16.51
CA GLN A 64 0.07 -11.12 15.87
C GLN A 64 1.38 -10.37 15.58
N ASN A 65 2.53 -10.93 15.95
CA ASN A 65 3.83 -10.36 15.63
C ASN A 65 4.26 -10.71 14.18
N SER A 66 5.39 -10.15 13.74
CA SER A 66 5.93 -10.37 12.39
C SER A 66 6.48 -11.78 12.10
N LEU A 67 6.46 -12.68 13.09
CA LEU A 67 6.74 -14.10 12.96
C LEU A 67 5.47 -14.94 12.83
N GLY A 68 4.30 -14.30 12.75
CA GLY A 68 3.01 -14.98 12.67
C GLY A 68 2.51 -15.54 14.01
N ARG A 69 3.15 -15.19 15.14
CA ARG A 69 2.75 -15.66 16.47
C ARG A 69 1.85 -14.66 17.17
N PHE A 70 0.79 -15.14 17.79
CA PHE A 70 -0.15 -14.37 18.58
C PHE A 70 0.38 -14.11 20.00
N LEU A 71 0.14 -12.91 20.53
CA LEU A 71 0.35 -12.59 21.93
C LEU A 71 -0.63 -13.41 22.78
N SER A 72 -0.11 -14.17 23.75
CA SER A 72 -0.89 -15.04 24.61
C SER A 72 -0.71 -14.65 26.07
N VAL A 73 -1.78 -14.70 26.87
CA VAL A 73 -1.80 -14.34 28.29
C VAL A 73 -2.44 -15.47 29.07
N ASN A 74 -1.75 -15.98 30.08
CA ASN A 74 -2.34 -16.97 30.99
C ASN A 74 -3.08 -16.32 32.18
N LYS A 75 -3.74 -17.14 32.99
CA LYS A 75 -4.50 -16.70 34.19
C LYS A 75 -3.71 -15.89 35.22
N ASP A 76 -2.38 -16.03 35.25
CA ASP A 76 -1.49 -15.32 36.17
C ASP A 76 -0.96 -14.01 35.54
N GLY A 77 -1.45 -13.64 34.35
CA GLY A 77 -1.04 -12.45 33.61
C GLY A 77 0.35 -12.56 32.98
N LYS A 78 0.94 -13.76 32.92
CA LYS A 78 2.22 -13.98 32.25
C LYS A 78 1.98 -14.01 30.74
N ILE A 79 2.77 -13.25 30.01
CA ILE A 79 2.72 -13.22 28.55
C ILE A 79 3.60 -14.31 27.94
N SER A 80 3.20 -14.78 26.76
CA SER A 80 3.98 -15.65 25.88
C SER A 80 3.54 -15.43 24.43
N THR A 81 4.05 -16.25 23.50
CA THR A 81 3.61 -16.22 22.11
C THR A 81 3.13 -17.60 21.65
N SER A 82 2.03 -17.63 20.91
CA SER A 82 1.37 -18.85 20.44
C SER A 82 1.23 -18.85 18.92
N LEU A 83 1.21 -20.02 18.28
CA LEU A 83 0.82 -20.16 16.87
C LEU A 83 -0.69 -20.35 16.70
N LYS A 84 -1.41 -20.55 17.80
CA LYS A 84 -2.85 -20.75 17.83
C LYS A 84 -3.53 -19.46 18.29
N SER A 85 -4.70 -19.20 17.74
CA SER A 85 -5.60 -18.13 18.17
C SER A 85 -6.78 -18.75 18.93
N ASP A 86 -6.73 -18.72 20.27
CA ASP A 86 -7.81 -19.21 21.14
C ASP A 86 -8.20 -18.16 22.19
N CYS A 87 -8.67 -18.56 23.37
CA CYS A 87 -9.17 -17.65 24.42
C CYS A 87 -8.06 -16.82 25.06
N GLU A 88 -6.87 -17.39 25.26
CA GLU A 88 -5.73 -16.71 25.91
C GLU A 88 -5.07 -15.67 25.00
N GLU A 89 -5.32 -15.70 23.70
CA GLU A 89 -4.81 -14.76 22.71
C GLU A 89 -5.80 -13.63 22.35
N ARG A 90 -7.03 -13.66 22.90
CA ARG A 90 -8.07 -12.67 22.61
C ARG A 90 -7.92 -11.42 23.49
N PHE A 91 -8.02 -10.26 22.85
CA PHE A 91 -7.97 -8.95 23.48
C PHE A 91 -9.13 -8.06 23.07
N ARG A 92 -9.46 -7.10 23.93
CA ARG A 92 -10.34 -5.97 23.68
C ARG A 92 -9.54 -4.67 23.70
N LEU A 93 -9.91 -3.75 22.83
CA LEU A 93 -9.38 -2.38 22.85
C LEU A 93 -10.27 -1.49 23.71
N GLU A 94 -9.64 -0.69 24.56
CA GLU A 94 -10.26 0.44 25.24
C GLU A 94 -9.50 1.72 24.89
N PHE A 95 -10.22 2.84 24.75
CA PHE A 95 -9.65 4.13 24.34
C PHE A 95 -9.78 5.14 25.47
N ALA A 96 -8.74 5.96 25.68
CA ALA A 96 -8.76 6.99 26.71
C ALA A 96 -9.90 7.99 26.45
N PRO A 97 -10.69 8.39 27.47
CA PRO A 97 -11.89 9.21 27.27
C PRO A 97 -11.59 10.68 26.94
N ASP A 98 -10.35 11.14 27.15
CA ASP A 98 -9.93 12.54 27.12
C ASP A 98 -9.38 13.04 25.77
N GLY A 99 -9.52 12.25 24.69
CA GLY A 99 -9.08 12.65 23.35
C GLY A 99 -7.57 12.58 23.11
N THR A 100 -6.80 12.07 24.08
CA THR A 100 -5.34 11.84 23.96
C THR A 100 -4.97 10.88 22.83
N GLY A 101 -5.89 9.97 22.49
CA GLY A 101 -5.68 8.92 21.49
C GLY A 101 -4.92 7.71 22.00
N GLU A 102 -4.86 7.55 23.32
CA GLU A 102 -4.21 6.41 23.97
C GLU A 102 -5.10 5.16 23.97
N TRP A 103 -4.46 4.00 23.86
CA TRP A 103 -5.10 2.69 23.75
C TRP A 103 -4.73 1.81 24.95
N ALA A 104 -5.65 0.98 25.41
CA ALA A 104 -5.39 -0.07 26.37
C ALA A 104 -5.80 -1.43 25.79
N PHE A 105 -4.96 -2.44 26.00
CA PHE A 105 -5.21 -3.81 25.54
C PHE A 105 -5.61 -4.66 26.73
N LYS A 106 -6.83 -5.17 26.72
CA LYS A 106 -7.40 -5.97 27.81
C LYS A 106 -7.56 -7.41 27.38
N SER A 107 -7.04 -8.36 28.15
CA SER A 107 -7.31 -9.79 27.94
C SER A 107 -8.81 -10.05 28.03
N ASP A 108 -9.38 -10.66 26.99
CA ASP A 108 -10.79 -11.03 26.98
C ASP A 108 -11.09 -12.13 28.02
N ALA A 109 -10.21 -13.12 28.12
CA ALA A 109 -10.38 -14.25 29.04
C ALA A 109 -10.27 -13.87 30.53
N TYR A 110 -9.35 -12.95 30.87
CA TYR A 110 -9.00 -12.68 32.27
C TYR A 110 -9.29 -11.25 32.75
N GLY A 111 -9.62 -10.33 31.84
CA GLY A 111 -9.99 -8.96 32.17
C GLY A 111 -8.84 -8.05 32.63
N PHE A 112 -7.59 -8.54 32.58
CA PHE A 112 -6.40 -7.76 32.91
C PHE A 112 -5.87 -6.96 31.72
N TYR A 113 -5.13 -5.89 32.01
CA TYR A 113 -4.56 -5.01 31.00
C TYR A 113 -3.07 -5.26 30.78
N LEU A 114 -2.65 -5.22 29.51
CA LEU A 114 -1.26 -5.28 29.09
C LEU A 114 -0.49 -4.09 29.67
N SER A 115 0.63 -4.39 30.31
CA SER A 115 1.45 -3.43 31.05
C SER A 115 2.91 -3.88 31.04
N GLY A 116 3.83 -2.99 31.37
CA GLY A 116 5.22 -3.37 31.58
C GLY A 116 6.19 -2.26 31.30
N SER A 117 7.45 -2.50 31.64
CA SER A 117 8.58 -1.63 31.30
C SER A 117 9.78 -2.49 30.96
N ASP A 118 10.58 -2.05 29.99
CA ASP A 118 11.79 -2.73 29.51
C ASP A 118 11.58 -4.23 29.25
N THR A 119 12.07 -5.12 30.10
CA THR A 119 11.93 -6.59 29.93
C THR A 119 10.78 -7.20 30.72
N GLN A 120 10.12 -6.44 31.59
CA GLN A 120 9.05 -6.90 32.48
C GLN A 120 7.69 -6.58 31.87
N VAL A 121 7.33 -7.28 30.80
CA VAL A 121 6.02 -7.15 30.16
C VAL A 121 5.07 -8.22 30.70
N SER A 122 3.86 -7.82 31.09
CA SER A 122 2.83 -8.68 31.69
C SER A 122 1.43 -8.16 31.38
N CYS A 123 0.41 -8.97 31.60
CA CYS A 123 -1.00 -8.59 31.45
C CYS A 123 -1.75 -8.93 32.74
N PHE A 124 -1.45 -8.20 33.82
CA PHE A 124 -2.03 -8.43 35.15
C PHE A 124 -2.57 -7.15 35.83
N SER A 125 -2.51 -6.01 35.14
CA SER A 125 -3.05 -4.76 35.69
C SER A 125 -4.58 -4.84 35.76
N LYS A 126 -5.16 -4.41 36.89
CA LYS A 126 -6.62 -4.35 37.09
C LYS A 126 -7.25 -3.06 36.57
N SER A 127 -6.44 -2.06 36.27
CA SER A 127 -6.85 -0.78 35.68
C SER A 127 -6.23 -0.61 34.29
N PRO A 128 -6.86 0.17 33.39
CA PRO A 128 -6.30 0.47 32.08
C PRO A 128 -4.87 0.99 32.18
N VAL A 129 -3.99 0.43 31.34
CA VAL A 129 -2.64 0.93 31.12
C VAL A 129 -2.58 1.43 29.68
N TRP A 130 -2.25 2.71 29.56
CA TRP A 130 -2.36 3.46 28.31
C TRP A 130 -1.07 3.38 27.50
N TRP A 131 -1.23 3.09 26.22
CA TRP A 131 -0.19 3.01 25.21
C TRP A 131 -0.46 4.03 24.12
N SER A 132 0.60 4.55 23.53
CA SER A 132 0.53 5.25 22.26
C SER A 132 0.75 4.24 21.13
N PHE A 133 0.56 4.63 19.87
CA PHE A 133 0.80 3.73 18.74
C PHE A 133 1.34 4.46 17.52
N ARG A 134 1.86 3.71 16.55
CA ARG A 134 2.28 4.19 15.24
C ARG A 134 1.69 3.33 14.16
N LEU A 135 1.22 3.93 13.08
CA LEU A 135 0.72 3.19 11.92
C LEU A 135 1.91 2.54 11.19
N ALA A 136 1.77 1.24 10.90
CA ALA A 136 2.74 0.45 10.13
C ALA A 136 2.15 0.02 8.78
N THR A 137 1.41 0.93 8.16
CA THR A 137 0.62 0.73 6.94
C THR A 137 0.91 1.87 5.97
N HIS A 138 0.56 1.69 4.70
CA HIS A 138 0.73 2.73 3.69
C HIS A 138 -0.07 3.99 4.05
N PRO A 139 0.52 5.20 3.99
CA PRO A 139 -0.13 6.41 4.48
C PRO A 139 -1.21 6.95 3.53
N GLN A 140 -1.17 6.58 2.25
CA GLN A 140 -2.14 7.04 1.24
C GLN A 140 -3.32 6.08 1.18
N VAL A 141 -4.51 6.59 1.47
CA VAL A 141 -5.73 5.79 1.64
C VAL A 141 -6.94 6.46 0.99
N HIS A 142 -8.01 5.69 0.85
CA HIS A 142 -9.35 6.21 0.71
C HIS A 142 -10.09 6.09 2.04
N ILE A 143 -10.94 7.09 2.34
CA ILE A 143 -11.77 7.08 3.54
C ILE A 143 -13.22 7.09 3.09
N ARG A 144 -13.98 6.08 3.52
CA ARG A 144 -15.41 5.96 3.23
C ARG A 144 -16.21 6.20 4.51
N HIS A 145 -17.11 7.17 4.48
CA HIS A 145 -18.04 7.37 5.58
C HIS A 145 -19.06 6.24 5.62
N GLN A 146 -19.18 5.54 6.76
CA GLN A 146 -19.95 4.30 6.85
C GLN A 146 -21.45 4.56 6.59
N PHE A 147 -22.06 5.48 7.33
CA PHE A 147 -23.50 5.75 7.21
C PHE A 147 -23.91 6.27 5.83
N ARG A 148 -23.22 7.29 5.30
CA ARG A 148 -23.50 7.83 3.96
C ARG A 148 -23.16 6.86 2.84
N SER A 149 -22.26 5.90 3.09
CA SER A 149 -21.65 5.07 2.06
C SER A 149 -21.07 5.91 0.92
N ARG A 150 -20.28 6.94 1.30
CA ARG A 150 -19.62 7.86 0.37
C ARG A 150 -18.17 8.08 0.75
N TYR A 151 -17.31 8.17 -0.25
CA TYR A 151 -15.90 8.45 -0.11
C TYR A 151 -15.66 9.94 0.11
N LEU A 152 -14.68 10.24 0.95
CA LEU A 152 -14.19 11.58 1.21
C LEU A 152 -13.33 12.04 0.03
N ARG A 153 -13.49 13.30 -0.35
CA ARG A 153 -12.60 14.00 -1.28
C ARG A 153 -12.46 15.48 -0.93
N LEU A 154 -11.34 16.06 -1.31
CA LEU A 154 -11.16 17.50 -1.29
C LEU A 154 -11.97 18.13 -2.45
N LEU A 155 -12.71 19.20 -2.19
CA LEU A 155 -13.35 19.97 -3.26
C LEU A 155 -12.34 20.72 -4.11
N ASN A 156 -12.69 21.05 -5.35
CA ASN A 156 -11.79 21.67 -6.32
C ASN A 156 -11.26 23.05 -5.89
N ASP A 157 -11.98 23.75 -5.01
CA ASP A 157 -11.53 25.02 -4.40
C ASP A 157 -10.42 24.82 -3.35
N GLY A 158 -10.20 23.59 -2.89
CA GLY A 158 -9.22 23.24 -1.88
C GLY A 158 -9.56 23.76 -0.48
N LEU A 159 -10.84 24.00 -0.20
CA LEU A 159 -11.32 24.58 1.06
C LEU A 159 -12.11 23.60 1.94
N GLU A 160 -12.72 22.56 1.36
CA GLU A 160 -13.63 21.67 2.08
C GLU A 160 -13.36 20.19 1.78
N LEU A 161 -13.37 19.35 2.82
CA LEU A 161 -13.40 17.89 2.70
C LEU A 161 -14.84 17.40 2.75
N ARG A 162 -15.27 16.61 1.76
CA ARG A 162 -16.66 16.18 1.64
C ARG A 162 -16.79 14.69 1.37
N ALA A 163 -17.69 14.02 2.09
CA ALA A 163 -18.10 12.65 1.84
C ALA A 163 -19.32 12.59 0.88
N ASP A 164 -19.08 12.73 -0.42
CA ASP A 164 -20.14 12.78 -1.44
C ASP A 164 -19.96 11.83 -2.63
N GLN A 165 -18.82 11.15 -2.76
CA GLN A 165 -18.55 10.31 -3.92
C GLN A 165 -18.96 8.84 -3.73
N PRO A 166 -19.61 8.19 -4.70
CA PRO A 166 -19.89 6.76 -4.63
C PRO A 166 -18.64 5.90 -4.82
N TYR A 167 -17.65 6.41 -5.56
CA TYR A 167 -16.34 5.79 -5.80
C TYR A 167 -15.25 6.82 -5.55
N PRO A 168 -14.07 6.43 -5.03
CA PRO A 168 -13.01 7.38 -4.77
C PRO A 168 -12.32 7.72 -6.09
N TRP A 169 -12.76 8.80 -6.74
CA TRP A 169 -12.29 9.22 -8.06
C TRP A 169 -11.36 10.43 -7.98
N GLY A 170 -10.38 10.48 -8.87
CA GLY A 170 -9.39 11.55 -8.99
C GLY A 170 -8.37 11.60 -7.84
N PRO A 171 -7.30 12.39 -8.00
CA PRO A 171 -6.29 12.61 -6.96
C PRO A 171 -6.89 13.20 -5.68
N GLU A 172 -7.97 13.99 -5.77
CA GLU A 172 -8.66 14.62 -4.64
C GLU A 172 -9.24 13.65 -3.61
N SER A 173 -9.42 12.38 -3.99
CA SER A 173 -9.90 11.30 -3.11
C SER A 173 -8.78 10.56 -2.37
N VAL A 174 -7.51 10.82 -2.69
CA VAL A 174 -6.35 10.20 -2.02
C VAL A 174 -5.98 11.04 -0.81
N ILE A 175 -6.32 10.52 0.37
CA ILE A 175 -6.08 11.17 1.66
C ILE A 175 -4.85 10.54 2.31
N TRP A 176 -4.01 11.36 2.91
CA TRP A 176 -2.86 10.92 3.67
C TRP A 176 -3.22 10.90 5.14
N ILE A 177 -3.05 9.76 5.80
CA ILE A 177 -3.09 9.66 7.27
C ILE A 177 -1.67 9.86 7.78
N GLU A 178 -1.38 11.08 8.22
CA GLU A 178 -0.05 11.44 8.75
C GLU A 178 -0.05 11.37 10.27
N GLN A 179 1.09 11.10 10.88
CA GLN A 179 1.27 11.18 12.33
C GLN A 179 2.46 12.10 12.66
N PRO A 180 2.45 12.80 13.81
CA PRO A 180 3.56 13.64 14.24
C PRO A 180 4.92 12.93 14.16
N THR A 181 5.94 13.62 13.65
CA THR A 181 7.27 13.04 13.47
C THR A 181 7.92 12.69 14.81
N MET A 182 8.51 11.50 14.91
CA MET A 182 9.41 11.16 16.01
C MET A 182 10.77 11.82 15.77
N VAL A 183 11.20 12.76 16.63
CA VAL A 183 12.48 13.45 16.46
C VAL A 183 13.60 12.65 17.14
N ALA A 184 14.60 12.21 16.39
CA ALA A 184 15.73 11.42 16.91
C ALA A 184 16.62 12.16 17.92
N SER A 185 16.63 13.50 17.90
CA SER A 185 17.34 14.35 18.86
C SER A 185 16.65 14.45 20.23
N GLN A 186 15.45 13.90 20.37
CA GLN A 186 14.91 13.53 21.67
C GLN A 186 15.66 12.28 22.14
N GLY A 187 16.89 12.47 22.64
CA GLY A 187 17.73 11.38 23.12
C GLY A 187 16.99 10.59 24.20
N PHE A 188 16.42 9.45 23.82
CA PHE A 188 15.88 8.47 24.76
C PHE A 188 17.07 7.95 25.57
N GLY A 189 17.26 8.50 26.77
CA GLY A 189 18.46 8.29 27.58
C GLY A 189 18.86 6.81 27.68
N ARG A 190 20.17 6.56 27.76
CA ARG A 190 20.74 5.21 27.97
C ARG A 190 20.47 4.64 29.38
N GLY A 191 19.70 5.33 30.22
CA GLY A 191 19.37 4.93 31.59
C GLY A 191 17.89 4.56 31.76
N PRO A 192 17.56 3.61 32.65
CA PRO A 192 16.21 3.03 32.76
C PRO A 192 15.10 3.94 33.31
N ASN A 193 15.36 5.18 33.75
CA ASN A 193 14.39 5.93 34.58
C ASN A 193 14.19 7.43 34.29
N ILE A 194 14.55 7.97 33.13
CA ILE A 194 14.22 9.38 32.80
C ILE A 194 13.74 9.51 31.36
N PRO A 195 12.43 9.74 31.12
CA PRO A 195 11.93 10.18 29.82
C PRO A 195 12.47 11.60 29.55
N LEU A 196 13.26 11.79 28.49
CA LEU A 196 13.63 13.14 28.01
C LEU A 196 12.41 13.88 27.41
N VAL A 197 11.30 13.15 27.22
CA VAL A 197 10.06 13.56 26.56
C VAL A 197 8.91 13.26 27.52
N GLY A 198 8.07 14.25 27.84
CA GLY A 198 6.95 14.06 28.75
C GLY A 198 5.91 13.07 28.21
N LYS A 199 5.13 12.42 29.10
CA LYS A 199 4.06 11.47 28.74
C LYS A 199 3.17 12.00 27.61
N ALA A 200 2.70 13.23 27.73
CA ALA A 200 1.83 13.89 26.76
C ALA A 200 2.43 13.95 25.34
N ALA A 201 3.76 14.14 25.23
CA ALA A 201 4.41 14.18 23.93
C ALA A 201 4.51 12.79 23.29
N VAL A 202 4.65 11.71 24.07
CA VAL A 202 4.57 10.33 23.57
C VAL A 202 3.14 9.97 23.18
N SER A 203 2.14 10.35 23.98
CA SER A 203 0.73 10.17 23.65
C SER A 203 0.37 10.85 22.33
N ARG A 204 0.86 12.08 22.13
CA ARG A 204 0.66 12.85 20.89
C ARG A 204 1.14 12.13 19.63
N LEU A 205 2.16 11.26 19.71
CA LEU A 205 2.66 10.50 18.56
C LEU A 205 1.65 9.51 17.97
N GLY A 206 0.63 9.11 18.74
CA GLY A 206 -0.46 8.25 18.31
C GLY A 206 -1.60 8.98 17.62
N ARG A 207 -1.63 10.32 17.67
CA ARG A 207 -2.66 11.09 16.97
C ARG A 207 -2.37 11.15 15.47
N VAL A 208 -3.41 11.29 14.67
CA VAL A 208 -3.35 11.34 13.21
C VAL A 208 -3.85 12.69 12.68
N ALA A 209 -3.34 13.12 11.53
CA ALA A 209 -3.86 14.24 10.76
C ALA A 209 -4.26 13.76 9.35
N PHE A 210 -5.32 14.36 8.80
CA PHE A 210 -5.71 14.12 7.41
C PHE A 210 -5.07 15.17 6.51
N ARG A 211 -4.04 14.77 5.76
CA ARG A 211 -3.40 15.64 4.78
C ARG A 211 -3.95 15.36 3.38
N MET A 212 -4.38 16.43 2.72
CA MET A 212 -4.97 16.40 1.39
C MET A 212 -3.86 16.42 0.31
N PRO A 213 -4.17 16.06 -0.95
CA PRO A 213 -3.20 16.08 -2.05
C PRO A 213 -2.54 17.44 -2.30
N ASN A 214 -3.23 18.54 -1.97
CA ASN A 214 -2.70 19.90 -2.07
C ASN A 214 -1.75 20.27 -0.89
N GLY A 215 -1.52 19.34 0.03
CA GLY A 215 -0.64 19.49 1.18
C GLY A 215 -1.26 20.14 2.41
N LYS A 216 -2.54 20.54 2.37
CA LYS A 216 -3.26 21.10 3.52
C LYS A 216 -3.80 20.01 4.44
N TYR A 217 -4.04 20.34 5.70
CA TYR A 217 -4.58 19.48 6.75
C TYR A 217 -6.01 19.90 7.11
N LEU A 218 -6.83 18.91 7.46
CA LEU A 218 -8.18 19.12 8.00
C LEU A 218 -8.12 19.55 9.48
N LYS A 219 -8.78 20.65 9.83
CA LYS A 219 -9.06 21.05 11.21
C LYS A 219 -10.33 20.44 11.75
N SER A 220 -10.46 20.36 13.08
CA SER A 220 -11.67 19.87 13.75
C SER A 220 -12.95 20.63 13.36
N ASN A 221 -12.86 21.92 13.03
CA ASN A 221 -13.99 22.73 12.59
C ASN A 221 -14.40 22.51 11.11
N GLY A 222 -13.62 21.74 10.34
CA GLY A 222 -13.84 21.46 8.92
C GLY A 222 -13.04 22.33 7.95
N GLU A 223 -12.28 23.32 8.45
CA GLU A 223 -11.43 24.18 7.63
C GLU A 223 -10.11 23.48 7.25
N MET A 224 -9.45 24.00 6.21
CA MET A 224 -8.15 23.53 5.75
C MET A 224 -7.02 24.47 6.20
N CYS A 225 -5.89 23.94 6.65
CA CYS A 225 -4.70 24.73 6.99
C CYS A 225 -3.39 24.14 6.46
N SER A 226 -2.35 24.95 6.36
CA SER A 226 -1.06 24.53 5.76
C SER A 226 -0.12 23.83 6.74
N GLU A 227 -0.40 23.91 8.04
CA GLU A 227 0.46 23.38 9.11
C GLU A 227 -0.28 22.32 9.91
N MET A 228 0.47 21.32 10.37
CA MET A 228 -0.01 20.30 11.30
C MET A 228 0.16 20.81 12.74
N ASP A 229 -0.95 21.18 13.35
CA ASP A 229 -1.05 21.61 14.74
C ASP A 229 -2.08 20.77 15.51
N ASP A 230 -2.28 21.05 16.81
CA ASP A 230 -3.19 20.27 17.64
C ASP A 230 -4.68 20.35 17.21
N SER A 231 -5.06 21.40 16.46
CA SER A 231 -6.41 21.54 15.88
C SER A 231 -6.64 20.64 14.67
N THR A 232 -5.57 20.13 14.06
CA THR A 232 -5.58 19.18 12.93
C THR A 232 -5.42 17.72 13.35
N LEU A 233 -5.06 17.49 14.62
CA LEU A 233 -4.82 16.17 15.15
C LEU A 233 -6.09 15.56 15.70
N PHE A 234 -6.27 14.28 15.41
CA PHE A 234 -7.37 13.45 15.88
C PHE A 234 -6.83 12.21 16.58
N SER A 235 -7.52 11.73 17.62
CA SER A 235 -7.33 10.36 18.07
C SER A 235 -7.72 9.40 16.95
N PHE A 236 -7.11 8.23 16.92
CA PHE A 236 -7.44 7.16 15.99
C PHE A 236 -8.01 6.00 16.81
N GLU A 237 -9.24 5.58 16.56
CA GLU A 237 -9.86 4.46 17.25
C GLU A 237 -10.22 3.36 16.26
N TYR A 238 -9.61 2.19 16.42
CA TYR A 238 -10.03 1.01 15.68
C TYR A 238 -11.13 0.29 16.43
N ARG A 239 -12.30 0.14 15.81
CA ARG A 239 -13.41 -0.63 16.33
C ARG A 239 -13.41 -1.98 15.59
N PRO A 240 -13.00 -3.08 16.26
CA PRO A 240 -13.07 -4.41 15.67
C PRO A 240 -14.50 -4.69 15.17
N GLY A 241 -14.59 -5.42 14.06
CA GLY A 241 -15.84 -5.74 13.40
C GLY A 241 -15.61 -6.42 12.05
N ASN A 242 -16.69 -6.73 11.33
CA ASN A 242 -16.61 -7.20 9.96
C ASN A 242 -17.54 -6.38 9.04
N PRO A 243 -17.01 -5.38 8.30
CA PRO A 243 -15.64 -4.88 8.38
C PRO A 243 -15.37 -4.12 9.70
N GLY A 244 -14.11 -4.05 10.13
CA GLY A 244 -13.71 -3.14 11.21
C GLY A 244 -13.91 -1.68 10.80
N THR A 245 -14.11 -0.79 11.76
CA THR A 245 -14.39 0.62 11.50
C THR A 245 -13.49 1.54 12.30
N PHE A 246 -13.41 2.79 11.90
CA PHE A 246 -12.56 3.80 12.50
C PHE A 246 -13.37 4.99 12.98
N ALA A 247 -12.98 5.53 14.12
CA ALA A 247 -13.54 6.77 14.65
C ALA A 247 -12.40 7.73 15.02
N PHE A 248 -12.67 9.03 14.89
CA PHE A 248 -11.67 10.07 15.09
C PHE A 248 -12.21 11.12 16.06
N ARG A 249 -11.49 11.43 17.14
CA ARG A 249 -11.86 12.51 18.08
C ARG A 249 -10.87 13.65 18.05
N ASP A 250 -11.35 14.87 18.17
CA ASP A 250 -10.47 16.01 18.43
C ASP A 250 -9.91 16.00 19.85
N GLN A 251 -9.12 17.02 20.17
CA GLN A 251 -8.51 17.23 21.49
C GLN A 251 -9.53 17.49 22.62
N THR A 252 -10.80 17.75 22.28
CA THR A 252 -11.88 17.98 23.23
C THR A 252 -12.74 16.73 23.44
N GLY A 253 -12.41 15.61 22.78
CA GLY A 253 -13.11 14.34 22.90
C GLY A 253 -14.34 14.21 22.00
N HIS A 254 -14.56 15.13 21.07
CA HIS A 254 -15.71 15.10 20.16
C HIS A 254 -15.36 14.41 18.83
N TYR A 255 -16.32 13.64 18.28
CA TYR A 255 -16.10 12.82 17.10
C TYR A 255 -16.23 13.59 15.78
N LEU A 256 -15.38 13.23 14.83
CA LEU A 256 -15.48 13.61 13.42
C LEU A 256 -16.70 12.93 12.80
N THR A 257 -17.47 13.69 12.04
CA THR A 257 -18.66 13.22 11.31
C THR A 257 -18.83 14.04 10.03
N THR A 258 -19.96 13.91 9.35
CA THR A 258 -20.31 14.69 8.16
C THR A 258 -21.65 15.39 8.30
N ILE A 259 -21.70 16.68 7.99
CA ILE A 259 -22.92 17.49 8.08
C ILE A 259 -23.40 17.98 6.71
N GLY A 260 -24.71 18.23 6.60
CA GLY A 260 -25.33 18.79 5.39
C GLY A 260 -24.95 18.01 4.12
N PRO A 261 -24.31 18.65 3.11
CA PRO A 261 -23.95 17.99 1.85
C PRO A 261 -22.84 16.94 2.00
N GLY A 262 -22.25 16.79 3.19
CA GLY A 262 -21.18 15.82 3.46
C GLY A 262 -19.92 16.45 4.02
N THR A 263 -19.97 17.72 4.43
CA THR A 263 -18.83 18.45 4.97
C THR A 263 -18.29 17.72 6.20
N THR A 264 -17.04 17.29 6.14
CA THR A 264 -16.38 16.54 7.20
C THR A 264 -15.89 17.49 8.28
N LYS A 265 -16.41 17.35 9.50
CA LYS A 265 -15.99 18.15 10.66
C LYS A 265 -16.43 17.49 11.97
N VAL A 266 -15.91 17.98 13.08
CA VAL A 266 -16.29 17.54 14.42
C VAL A 266 -17.61 18.17 14.84
N LYS A 267 -18.44 17.38 15.51
CA LYS A 267 -19.71 17.80 16.10
C LYS A 267 -19.66 17.57 17.61
N ALA A 268 -20.23 18.51 18.38
CA ALA A 268 -20.40 18.38 19.82
C ALA A 268 -21.45 17.30 20.16
N ASN A 269 -21.08 16.04 19.96
CA ASN A 269 -21.79 14.85 20.43
C ASN A 269 -20.72 13.85 20.89
N THR A 270 -20.92 13.26 22.06
CA THR A 270 -19.98 12.31 22.66
C THR A 270 -20.36 10.85 22.41
N ASN A 271 -21.61 10.60 21.98
CA ASN A 271 -22.07 9.26 21.69
C ASN A 271 -21.69 8.87 20.26
N ILE A 272 -20.88 7.83 20.13
CA ILE A 272 -20.51 7.24 18.85
C ILE A 272 -21.69 6.46 18.26
N GLY A 273 -22.10 6.82 17.04
CA GLY A 273 -23.04 6.06 16.22
C GLY A 273 -22.46 5.77 14.85
N LYS A 274 -23.30 5.27 13.93
CA LYS A 274 -22.89 4.99 12.54
C LYS A 274 -22.44 6.26 11.78
N GLU A 275 -22.83 7.45 12.25
CA GLU A 275 -22.47 8.74 11.67
C GLU A 275 -21.04 9.19 11.99
N GLU A 276 -20.40 8.57 12.98
CA GLU A 276 -19.03 8.87 13.42
C GLU A 276 -18.03 7.78 12.99
N LEU A 277 -18.49 6.79 12.22
CA LEU A 277 -17.72 5.65 11.78
C LEU A 277 -17.31 5.77 10.31
N PHE A 278 -16.05 5.42 10.07
CA PHE A 278 -15.41 5.45 8.76
C PHE A 278 -14.78 4.09 8.47
N LEU A 279 -14.60 3.80 7.19
CA LEU A 279 -13.77 2.72 6.69
C LEU A 279 -12.53 3.34 6.06
N ILE A 280 -11.40 2.68 6.21
CA ILE A 280 -10.15 3.05 5.57
C ILE A 280 -9.83 1.94 4.58
N GLU A 281 -9.58 2.31 3.34
CA GLU A 281 -9.30 1.38 2.25
C GLU A 281 -7.97 1.76 1.60
N HIS A 282 -7.24 0.78 1.06
CA HIS A 282 -6.06 1.06 0.25
C HIS A 282 -6.44 2.02 -0.90
N ALA A 283 -5.59 3.00 -1.17
CA ALA A 283 -5.86 3.95 -2.23
C ALA A 283 -5.87 3.21 -3.58
N ALA A 284 -7.04 3.17 -4.22
CA ALA A 284 -7.28 2.47 -5.47
C ALA A 284 -6.35 3.01 -6.57
N LEU A 285 -6.04 2.15 -7.54
CA LEU A 285 -5.29 2.55 -8.72
C LEU A 285 -6.27 3.13 -9.73
N GLN A 286 -6.08 4.37 -10.15
CA GLN A 286 -6.80 4.94 -11.28
C GLN A 286 -5.84 5.17 -12.43
N VAL A 287 -6.20 4.65 -13.59
CA VAL A 287 -5.28 4.54 -14.72
C VAL A 287 -5.88 5.05 -16.02
N GLY A 288 -5.02 5.58 -16.87
CA GLY A 288 -5.25 5.71 -18.29
C GLY A 288 -4.72 4.50 -19.04
N ILE A 289 -5.44 4.05 -20.05
CA ILE A 289 -5.01 2.96 -20.94
C ILE A 289 -4.71 3.54 -22.31
N VAL A 290 -3.46 3.46 -22.77
CA VAL A 290 -3.04 3.99 -24.07
C VAL A 290 -2.81 2.85 -25.05
N ALA A 291 -3.41 2.96 -26.23
CA ALA A 291 -3.20 2.01 -27.32
C ALA A 291 -1.97 2.37 -28.17
N HIS A 292 -1.63 1.49 -29.12
CA HIS A 292 -0.54 1.66 -30.09
C HIS A 292 -0.56 2.97 -30.90
N ASN A 293 -1.75 3.59 -31.05
CA ASN A 293 -1.95 4.83 -31.77
C ASN A 293 -1.65 6.08 -30.91
N GLY A 294 -1.17 5.90 -29.67
CA GLY A 294 -0.86 6.98 -28.72
C GLY A 294 -2.10 7.66 -28.12
N LYS A 295 -3.29 7.06 -28.28
CA LYS A 295 -4.55 7.61 -27.76
C LYS A 295 -5.08 6.79 -26.59
N PHE A 296 -5.78 7.46 -25.69
CA PHE A 296 -6.41 6.85 -24.53
C PHE A 296 -7.72 6.14 -24.91
N ALA A 297 -7.88 4.92 -24.39
CA ALA A 297 -9.17 4.25 -24.30
C ALA A 297 -10.14 5.09 -23.47
N SER A 298 -11.39 5.18 -23.92
CA SER A 298 -12.38 6.06 -23.32
C SER A 298 -13.81 5.54 -23.54
N VAL A 299 -14.71 6.00 -22.67
CA VAL A 299 -16.18 5.79 -22.77
C VAL A 299 -16.90 7.00 -23.41
N LYS A 300 -16.17 7.99 -23.95
CA LYS A 300 -16.74 9.23 -24.47
C LYS A 300 -17.65 9.02 -25.68
N GLN A 301 -17.37 8.02 -26.51
CA GLN A 301 -18.16 7.71 -27.70
C GLN A 301 -19.39 6.83 -27.41
N GLY A 302 -19.67 6.53 -26.14
CA GLY A 302 -20.85 5.80 -25.71
C GLY A 302 -20.50 4.50 -24.99
N ILE A 303 -21.21 3.43 -25.35
CA ILE A 303 -21.12 2.15 -24.63
C ILE A 303 -19.84 1.38 -25.00
N GLU A 304 -19.39 1.47 -26.25
CA GLU A 304 -18.19 0.78 -26.71
C GLU A 304 -16.92 1.52 -26.30
N ILE A 305 -15.90 0.78 -25.88
CA ILE A 305 -14.60 1.32 -25.53
C ILE A 305 -13.83 1.65 -26.80
N SER A 306 -13.30 2.87 -26.87
CA SER A 306 -12.54 3.34 -28.01
C SER A 306 -11.29 4.12 -27.59
N ALA A 307 -10.14 3.75 -28.15
CA ALA A 307 -8.85 4.42 -28.02
C ALA A 307 -8.72 5.57 -29.01
N ASN A 308 -9.47 6.65 -28.77
CA ASN A 308 -9.55 7.81 -29.65
C ASN A 308 -9.32 9.16 -28.96
N GLN A 309 -9.14 9.15 -27.64
CA GLN A 309 -9.02 10.37 -26.85
C GLN A 309 -7.54 10.80 -26.75
N HIS A 310 -7.27 12.10 -26.92
CA HIS A 310 -5.91 12.67 -26.84
C HIS A 310 -5.49 13.05 -25.42
N GLU A 311 -6.46 13.34 -24.56
CA GLU A 311 -6.23 13.85 -23.20
C GLU A 311 -6.91 12.97 -22.16
N LEU A 312 -6.30 12.84 -20.99
CA LEU A 312 -6.91 12.19 -19.83
C LEU A 312 -8.00 13.09 -19.24
N ASP A 313 -9.25 12.82 -19.61
CA ASP A 313 -10.43 13.36 -18.96
C ASP A 313 -11.14 12.26 -18.13
N GLU A 314 -12.23 12.61 -17.43
CA GLU A 314 -12.97 11.68 -16.58
C GLU A 314 -13.51 10.45 -17.33
N THR A 315 -13.61 10.51 -18.66
CA THR A 315 -14.09 9.40 -19.50
C THR A 315 -12.97 8.44 -19.94
N ALA A 316 -11.72 8.84 -19.77
CA ALA A 316 -10.52 8.08 -20.14
C ALA A 316 -9.73 7.54 -18.94
N ILE A 317 -10.22 7.79 -17.72
CA ILE A 317 -9.70 7.24 -16.48
C ILE A 317 -10.54 6.03 -16.08
N PHE A 318 -9.87 4.97 -15.61
CA PHE A 318 -10.51 3.76 -15.09
C PHE A 318 -9.87 3.37 -13.77
N GLN A 319 -10.68 2.97 -12.79
CA GLN A 319 -10.17 2.31 -11.60
C GLN A 319 -9.79 0.87 -11.95
N LEU A 320 -8.53 0.53 -11.69
CA LEU A 320 -7.93 -0.78 -11.93
C LEU A 320 -8.00 -1.60 -10.64
N GLU A 321 -8.83 -2.65 -10.64
CA GLU A 321 -9.18 -3.45 -9.45
C GLU A 321 -8.64 -4.86 -9.59
N TYR A 322 -7.80 -5.31 -8.65
CA TYR A 322 -7.29 -6.67 -8.62
C TYR A 322 -8.29 -7.62 -7.96
N ILE A 323 -8.54 -8.79 -8.56
CA ILE A 323 -9.53 -9.76 -8.08
C ILE A 323 -8.87 -11.05 -7.56
N GLY A 324 -7.61 -11.31 -7.90
CA GLY A 324 -6.96 -12.61 -7.66
C GLY A 324 -6.87 -13.45 -8.93
N GLY A 325 -6.66 -14.75 -8.79
CA GLY A 325 -6.59 -15.68 -9.92
C GLY A 325 -5.20 -16.28 -10.12
N MET A 326 -4.99 -16.87 -11.31
CA MET A 326 -3.74 -17.55 -11.66
C MET A 326 -2.67 -16.53 -12.09
N GLY A 327 -1.39 -16.86 -11.88
CA GLY A 327 -0.26 -15.99 -12.21
C GLY A 327 0.55 -15.61 -10.98
N PHE A 328 1.39 -14.58 -11.11
CA PHE A 328 2.25 -14.14 -10.02
C PHE A 328 1.40 -13.59 -8.86
N ASN A 329 1.52 -14.23 -7.70
CA ASN A 329 0.89 -13.80 -6.46
C ASN A 329 1.93 -13.17 -5.52
N ALA A 330 1.87 -11.84 -5.38
CA ALA A 330 2.78 -11.11 -4.51
C ALA A 330 2.72 -11.59 -3.04
N LEU A 331 1.56 -12.05 -2.57
CA LEU A 331 1.39 -12.52 -1.19
C LEU A 331 2.10 -13.82 -0.91
N GLU A 332 2.01 -14.77 -1.85
CA GLU A 332 2.73 -16.03 -1.75
C GLU A 332 4.24 -15.79 -1.79
N ALA A 333 4.71 -14.88 -2.65
CA ALA A 333 6.11 -14.48 -2.71
C ALA A 333 6.60 -13.78 -1.43
N ILE A 334 5.73 -13.05 -0.74
CA ILE A 334 6.01 -12.44 0.57
C ILE A 334 6.06 -13.51 1.67
N ALA A 335 5.12 -14.45 1.66
CA ALA A 335 4.97 -15.49 2.66
C ALA A 335 6.07 -16.56 2.60
N SER A 336 6.59 -16.88 1.40
CA SER A 336 7.63 -17.90 1.17
C SER A 336 9.03 -17.51 1.67
N ASN A 337 9.19 -16.34 2.29
CA ASN A 337 10.48 -15.85 2.77
C ASN A 337 11.09 -16.77 3.84
N PRO A 338 12.29 -17.35 3.62
CA PRO A 338 12.98 -18.26 4.55
C PRO A 338 13.45 -17.59 5.85
N ALA A 339 13.30 -16.27 6.00
CA ALA A 339 13.48 -15.63 7.30
C ALA A 339 12.46 -16.11 8.38
N SER A 340 11.42 -16.83 7.97
CA SER A 340 10.47 -17.52 8.87
C SER A 340 10.94 -18.92 9.32
N THR A 341 12.01 -19.48 8.74
CA THR A 341 12.44 -20.87 9.00
C THR A 341 13.72 -21.01 9.85
N LEU A 342 14.19 -19.95 10.50
CA LEU A 342 15.29 -20.05 11.47
C LEU A 342 14.74 -20.34 12.88
N SER A 343 14.29 -21.58 13.11
CA SER A 343 14.02 -22.11 14.44
C SER A 343 14.93 -23.30 14.75
N GLY A 344 15.96 -23.06 15.57
CA GLY A 344 16.56 -24.01 16.53
C GLY A 344 17.41 -25.18 16.00
N PRO A 345 18.53 -25.52 16.68
CA PRO A 345 19.29 -26.73 16.42
C PRO A 345 18.71 -27.86 17.26
N ASP A 346 17.63 -28.50 16.80
CA ASP A 346 17.22 -29.80 17.34
C ASP A 346 16.97 -30.76 16.19
N GLY A 347 17.88 -31.72 16.06
CA GLY A 347 17.74 -32.86 15.16
C GLY A 347 16.57 -33.73 15.57
N GLY A 348 15.45 -33.59 14.87
CA GLY A 348 14.34 -34.54 14.88
C GLY A 348 14.34 -35.31 13.57
N VAL A 349 14.67 -36.60 13.64
CA VAL A 349 14.55 -37.55 12.53
C VAL A 349 13.10 -37.58 12.07
N SER A 350 12.82 -37.17 10.83
CA SER A 350 11.49 -37.31 10.22
C SER A 350 11.38 -38.69 9.57
N ASP A 351 10.51 -39.53 10.15
CA ASP A 351 10.12 -40.82 9.60
C ASP A 351 9.48 -40.66 8.21
N SER A 352 10.00 -41.44 7.27
CA SER A 352 9.44 -41.68 5.96
C SER A 352 8.23 -42.61 6.07
N SER A 353 7.00 -42.08 5.97
CA SER A 353 5.83 -42.75 5.34
C SER A 353 4.51 -42.05 5.67
N ALA A 354 4.11 -41.08 4.84
CA ALA A 354 2.71 -40.76 4.62
C ALA A 354 2.57 -40.03 3.29
N SER A 355 2.40 -40.81 2.22
CA SER A 355 1.92 -40.35 0.93
C SER A 355 0.51 -39.76 1.07
N ASN A 356 0.38 -38.44 0.94
CA ASN A 356 -0.83 -37.81 0.44
C ASN A 356 -0.47 -36.99 -0.79
N SER A 357 -1.13 -37.37 -1.86
CA SER A 357 -0.93 -37.01 -3.25
C SER A 357 -1.27 -35.55 -3.57
N SER A 358 -0.42 -34.98 -4.45
CA SER A 358 -0.76 -34.02 -5.51
C SER A 358 -1.35 -32.66 -5.12
N LEU A 359 -0.50 -31.71 -4.71
CA LEU A 359 -0.65 -30.26 -4.99
C LEU A 359 0.74 -29.57 -5.03
N ILE A 360 1.73 -30.20 -5.68
CA ILE A 360 2.98 -29.51 -6.04
C ILE A 360 2.70 -28.77 -7.35
N ASN A 361 2.16 -27.55 -7.26
CA ASN A 361 2.07 -26.67 -8.41
C ASN A 361 3.43 -26.00 -8.66
N ASN A 362 3.96 -26.20 -9.85
CA ASN A 362 5.19 -25.63 -10.40
C ASN A 362 5.14 -24.09 -10.61
N ASN A 363 4.51 -23.31 -9.72
CA ASN A 363 4.12 -21.91 -9.99
C ASN A 363 5.08 -20.83 -9.47
N HIS A 364 6.37 -21.13 -9.29
CA HIS A 364 7.36 -20.12 -8.88
C HIS A 364 8.30 -19.64 -10.00
N SER A 365 8.09 -20.08 -11.26
CA SER A 365 8.87 -19.55 -12.38
C SER A 365 8.34 -18.18 -12.81
N ILE A 366 9.25 -17.27 -13.18
CA ILE A 366 8.95 -15.83 -13.41
C ILE A 366 8.24 -15.52 -14.71
N THR A 367 7.90 -16.58 -15.40
CA THR A 367 7.40 -16.63 -16.73
C THR A 367 6.67 -17.96 -16.84
N ASN A 368 5.68 -18.09 -17.71
CA ASN A 368 5.47 -19.43 -18.28
C ASN A 368 6.73 -19.90 -19.08
N GLY A 369 7.74 -19.02 -19.27
CA GLY A 369 9.04 -19.17 -19.93
C GLY A 369 9.62 -17.81 -20.40
N VAL A 370 10.93 -17.55 -20.21
CA VAL A 370 11.63 -16.56 -21.06
C VAL A 370 11.84 -17.26 -22.40
N HIS A 371 10.92 -17.05 -23.34
CA HIS A 371 11.05 -17.61 -24.67
C HIS A 371 11.40 -16.48 -25.66
N SER A 372 12.47 -16.65 -26.42
CA SER A 372 12.81 -15.81 -27.59
C SER A 372 12.93 -14.28 -27.36
N ASP A 373 13.75 -13.84 -26.40
CA ASP A 373 13.98 -12.40 -26.14
C ASP A 373 12.69 -11.62 -25.77
N VAL A 374 11.74 -12.27 -25.09
CA VAL A 374 10.54 -11.62 -24.55
C VAL A 374 10.27 -12.10 -23.14
N TYR A 375 10.01 -11.16 -22.23
CA TYR A 375 9.60 -11.43 -20.85
C TYR A 375 8.09 -11.30 -20.73
N PHE A 376 7.46 -12.30 -20.09
CA PHE A 376 6.03 -12.38 -19.84
C PHE A 376 5.77 -12.51 -18.34
N LEU A 377 4.94 -11.62 -17.78
CA LEU A 377 4.49 -11.71 -16.39
C LEU A 377 2.97 -11.54 -16.33
N THR A 378 2.31 -12.63 -15.97
CA THR A 378 0.86 -12.66 -15.75
C THR A 378 0.57 -12.26 -14.30
N THR A 379 -0.29 -11.26 -14.08
CA THR A 379 -0.60 -10.73 -12.74
C THR A 379 -2.06 -10.92 -12.33
N GLY A 380 -2.64 -12.11 -12.56
CA GLY A 380 -4.01 -12.43 -12.16
C GLY A 380 -5.09 -11.66 -12.92
N PHE A 381 -6.32 -11.75 -12.43
CA PHE A 381 -7.50 -11.08 -12.97
C PHE A 381 -7.68 -9.68 -12.40
N TRP A 382 -8.04 -8.79 -13.31
CA TRP A 382 -8.30 -7.38 -13.06
C TRP A 382 -9.65 -6.97 -13.62
N ARG A 383 -10.20 -5.89 -13.07
CA ARG A 383 -11.36 -5.17 -13.61
C ARG A 383 -11.00 -3.71 -13.88
N LEU A 384 -11.71 -3.13 -14.84
CA LEU A 384 -11.60 -1.73 -15.21
C LEU A 384 -12.95 -1.05 -15.02
N ARG A 385 -13.05 -0.23 -13.97
CA ARG A 385 -14.28 0.51 -13.63
C ARG A 385 -14.19 1.93 -14.13
N SER A 386 -15.20 2.36 -14.86
CA SER A 386 -15.40 3.76 -15.24
C SER A 386 -16.02 4.59 -14.10
N ARG A 387 -15.97 5.91 -14.22
CA ARG A 387 -16.55 6.82 -13.20
C ARG A 387 -18.03 6.59 -12.92
N SER A 388 -18.79 6.06 -13.89
CA SER A 388 -20.21 5.74 -13.71
C SER A 388 -20.46 4.50 -12.84
N GLY A 389 -19.40 3.81 -12.41
CA GLY A 389 -19.48 2.55 -11.67
C GLY A 389 -19.58 1.32 -12.57
N LYS A 390 -19.71 1.50 -13.89
CA LYS A 390 -19.76 0.40 -14.86
C LYS A 390 -18.38 -0.16 -15.16
N LEU A 391 -18.34 -1.45 -15.45
CA LEU A 391 -17.14 -2.21 -15.77
C LEU A 391 -17.02 -2.45 -17.27
N TRP A 392 -15.77 -2.49 -17.74
CA TRP A 392 -15.43 -3.06 -19.04
C TRP A 392 -15.90 -4.53 -19.09
N LYS A 393 -16.39 -4.94 -20.25
CA LYS A 393 -16.92 -6.28 -20.51
C LYS A 393 -16.55 -6.70 -21.92
N LEU A 394 -15.98 -7.89 -22.07
CA LEU A 394 -15.79 -8.53 -23.37
C LEU A 394 -16.89 -9.56 -23.58
N ALA A 395 -17.87 -9.23 -24.44
CA ALA A 395 -18.89 -10.19 -24.85
C ALA A 395 -18.41 -11.02 -26.04
N SER A 396 -18.79 -12.29 -26.10
CA SER A 396 -18.28 -13.33 -27.03
C SER A 396 -18.43 -13.04 -28.54
N SER A 397 -19.06 -11.92 -28.92
CA SER A 397 -19.32 -11.55 -30.33
C SER A 397 -19.26 -10.05 -30.63
N SER A 398 -18.81 -9.20 -29.69
CA SER A 398 -18.77 -7.75 -29.90
C SER A 398 -17.49 -7.08 -29.38
N GLY A 399 -17.32 -5.79 -29.67
CA GLY A 399 -16.28 -4.98 -29.04
C GLY A 399 -16.41 -4.93 -27.52
N VAL A 400 -15.37 -4.40 -26.85
CA VAL A 400 -15.37 -4.21 -25.40
C VAL A 400 -16.36 -3.08 -25.06
N LYS A 401 -17.21 -3.31 -24.05
CA LYS A 401 -18.29 -2.39 -23.66
C LYS A 401 -18.19 -2.00 -22.19
N ASN A 402 -18.62 -0.80 -21.85
CA ASN A 402 -18.72 -0.30 -20.47
C ASN A 402 -20.14 -0.45 -19.91
N THR A 403 -20.56 -1.67 -19.63
CA THR A 403 -21.95 -1.98 -19.22
C THR A 403 -22.06 -2.86 -17.99
N SER A 404 -20.98 -3.53 -17.64
CA SER A 404 -21.00 -4.57 -16.63
C SER A 404 -21.04 -4.00 -15.22
N SER A 405 -21.30 -4.86 -14.25
CA SER A 405 -21.41 -4.57 -12.82
C SER A 405 -20.72 -5.67 -12.04
N ASP A 406 -20.54 -5.46 -10.75
CA ASP A 406 -19.76 -6.37 -9.91
C ASP A 406 -20.27 -7.81 -9.94
N GLY A 407 -19.34 -8.75 -10.04
CA GLY A 407 -19.62 -10.20 -10.10
C GLY A 407 -19.73 -10.79 -11.51
N ASP A 408 -19.81 -9.97 -12.55
CA ASP A 408 -19.83 -10.45 -13.94
C ASP A 408 -18.46 -11.01 -14.34
N GLN A 409 -18.43 -12.27 -14.77
CA GLN A 409 -17.20 -12.95 -15.17
C GLN A 409 -16.61 -12.35 -16.44
N GLU A 410 -17.45 -11.89 -17.38
CA GLU A 410 -17.01 -11.27 -18.64
C GLU A 410 -16.38 -9.88 -18.44
N SER A 411 -16.36 -9.37 -17.20
CA SER A 411 -15.66 -8.14 -16.82
C SER A 411 -14.23 -8.37 -16.33
N LEU A 412 -13.83 -9.63 -16.18
CA LEU A 412 -12.50 -10.01 -15.74
C LEU A 412 -11.54 -10.06 -16.93
N PHE A 413 -10.38 -9.43 -16.74
CA PHE A 413 -9.29 -9.45 -17.71
C PHE A 413 -8.03 -9.92 -17.01
N GLU A 414 -7.37 -10.92 -17.56
CA GLU A 414 -6.03 -11.26 -17.11
C GLU A 414 -5.04 -10.26 -17.70
N MET A 415 -4.12 -9.75 -16.88
CA MET A 415 -3.11 -8.80 -17.33
C MET A 415 -1.78 -9.51 -17.55
N LEU A 416 -1.30 -9.46 -18.79
CA LEU A 416 0.00 -9.96 -19.18
C LEU A 416 0.93 -8.79 -19.45
N THR A 417 1.95 -8.62 -18.63
CA THR A 417 3.04 -7.69 -18.91
C THR A 417 3.98 -8.32 -19.92
N VAL A 418 4.25 -7.61 -21.02
CA VAL A 418 5.12 -8.05 -22.12
C VAL A 418 6.30 -7.10 -22.25
N ASN A 419 7.50 -7.67 -22.41
CA ASN A 419 8.70 -6.87 -22.66
C ASN A 419 9.60 -7.50 -23.71
N LYS A 420 9.71 -6.82 -24.84
CA LYS A 420 10.66 -7.18 -25.90
C LYS A 420 12.04 -6.70 -25.51
N VAL A 421 12.94 -7.65 -25.40
CA VAL A 421 14.28 -7.48 -24.83
C VAL A 421 15.21 -6.66 -25.73
N ASN A 422 14.99 -6.70 -27.06
CA ASN A 422 15.85 -6.04 -28.07
C ASN A 422 15.31 -4.70 -28.60
N ASP A 423 14.07 -4.32 -28.28
CA ASP A 423 13.44 -3.11 -28.81
C ASP A 423 13.34 -2.06 -27.71
N LYS A 424 13.83 -0.86 -27.97
CA LYS A 424 13.95 0.18 -26.95
C LYS A 424 12.57 0.59 -26.42
N GLN A 425 12.25 0.09 -25.22
CA GLN A 425 12.23 0.86 -23.95
C GLN A 425 10.92 1.04 -23.17
N ILE A 426 9.74 0.64 -23.64
CA ILE A 426 8.51 0.79 -22.84
C ILE A 426 7.79 -0.54 -22.79
N ARG A 427 7.66 -1.13 -21.60
CA ARG A 427 6.89 -2.36 -21.45
C ARG A 427 5.42 -2.07 -21.64
N GLN A 428 4.78 -2.96 -22.36
CA GLN A 428 3.38 -2.86 -22.67
C GLN A 428 2.67 -4.03 -22.02
N ILE A 429 1.36 -3.92 -21.92
CA ILE A 429 0.51 -4.96 -21.40
C ILE A 429 -0.40 -5.47 -22.51
N VAL A 430 -0.81 -6.72 -22.35
CA VAL A 430 -1.92 -7.33 -23.08
C VAL A 430 -2.99 -7.67 -22.07
N PHE A 431 -4.23 -7.33 -22.39
CA PHE A 431 -5.39 -7.81 -21.66
C PHE A 431 -5.90 -9.08 -22.34
N ARG A 432 -6.00 -10.17 -21.59
CA ARG A 432 -6.62 -11.42 -22.04
C ARG A 432 -8.00 -11.58 -21.43
N SER A 433 -8.89 -12.23 -22.16
CA SER A 433 -10.20 -12.64 -21.66
C SER A 433 -10.05 -13.66 -20.53
N ASN A 434 -11.05 -13.72 -19.67
CA ASN A 434 -11.06 -14.63 -18.53
C ASN A 434 -11.19 -16.11 -18.90
N ASP A 435 -11.75 -16.41 -20.07
CA ASP A 435 -11.81 -17.75 -20.66
C ASP A 435 -10.45 -18.25 -21.17
N GLY A 436 -9.46 -17.35 -21.27
CA GLY A 436 -8.12 -17.67 -21.77
C GLY A 436 -8.08 -17.98 -23.26
N GLU A 437 -9.09 -17.55 -24.04
CA GLU A 437 -9.15 -17.85 -25.48
C GLU A 437 -8.76 -16.64 -26.36
N GLN A 438 -8.87 -15.41 -25.83
CA GLN A 438 -8.78 -14.18 -26.63
C GLN A 438 -7.95 -13.10 -25.94
N SER A 439 -7.33 -12.25 -26.75
CA SER A 439 -6.67 -11.02 -26.31
C SER A 439 -7.39 -9.79 -26.82
N LEU A 440 -7.24 -8.66 -26.13
CA LEU A 440 -7.73 -7.39 -26.62
C LEU A 440 -6.79 -6.79 -27.69
N THR A 441 -7.38 -6.08 -28.63
CA THR A 441 -6.70 -5.25 -29.64
C THR A 441 -7.40 -3.91 -29.78
N ALA A 442 -6.63 -2.85 -30.02
CA ALA A 442 -7.13 -1.57 -30.49
C ALA A 442 -7.02 -1.52 -32.02
N ARG A 443 -8.17 -1.55 -32.71
CA ARG A 443 -8.21 -1.49 -34.18
C ARG A 443 -7.69 -0.15 -34.70
N LYS A 444 -7.41 -0.09 -36.00
CA LYS A 444 -6.91 1.12 -36.70
C LYS A 444 -7.71 2.41 -36.43
N LEU A 445 -9.03 2.30 -36.25
CA LEU A 445 -9.93 3.42 -35.94
C LEU A 445 -10.17 3.62 -34.42
N GLY A 446 -9.38 2.97 -33.56
CA GLY A 446 -9.42 3.09 -32.11
C GLY A 446 -10.40 2.13 -31.40
N ALA A 447 -11.36 1.50 -32.09
CA ALA A 447 -12.27 0.56 -31.44
C ALA A 447 -11.52 -0.57 -30.73
N VAL A 448 -11.81 -0.80 -29.44
CA VAL A 448 -11.21 -1.88 -28.65
C VAL A 448 -12.09 -3.12 -28.77
N SER A 449 -11.51 -4.22 -29.25
CA SER A 449 -12.21 -5.49 -29.45
C SER A 449 -11.30 -6.67 -29.13
N THR A 450 -11.79 -7.87 -29.36
CA THR A 450 -10.94 -9.07 -29.43
C THR A 450 -10.05 -9.08 -30.67
N SER A 451 -8.84 -9.64 -30.54
CA SER A 451 -7.92 -9.96 -31.64
C SER A 451 -8.23 -11.30 -32.33
N GLY A 452 -9.12 -12.10 -31.73
CA GLY A 452 -9.45 -13.45 -32.20
C GLY A 452 -8.38 -14.50 -31.92
N ARG A 453 -7.36 -14.16 -31.10
CA ARG A 453 -6.28 -15.06 -30.71
C ARG A 453 -5.80 -14.79 -29.29
N LEU A 454 -5.28 -15.83 -28.64
CA LEU A 454 -4.63 -15.72 -27.35
C LEU A 454 -3.18 -15.25 -27.53
N ILE A 455 -2.73 -14.29 -26.71
CA ILE A 455 -1.33 -13.89 -26.67
C ILE A 455 -0.67 -14.54 -25.47
N ASP A 456 0.37 -15.31 -25.76
CA ASP A 456 1.18 -16.00 -24.79
C ASP A 456 2.62 -16.09 -25.30
N GLU A 457 3.40 -16.99 -24.72
CA GLU A 457 4.81 -17.16 -25.03
C GLU A 457 5.07 -17.85 -26.36
N THR A 458 4.07 -18.57 -26.86
CA THR A 458 4.10 -19.22 -28.17
C THR A 458 3.67 -18.26 -29.27
N GLN A 459 2.80 -17.30 -28.94
CA GLN A 459 2.25 -16.34 -29.87
C GLN A 459 2.50 -14.90 -29.42
N LEU A 460 3.56 -14.29 -29.97
CA LEU A 460 3.93 -12.91 -29.66
C LEU A 460 2.86 -11.89 -30.11
N PRO A 461 2.66 -10.80 -29.33
CA PRO A 461 1.72 -9.75 -29.69
C PRO A 461 2.19 -8.92 -30.88
N SER A 462 1.23 -8.47 -31.69
CA SER A 462 1.40 -7.38 -32.65
C SER A 462 1.20 -6.03 -31.96
N SER A 463 1.57 -4.93 -32.64
CA SER A 463 1.52 -3.60 -32.03
C SER A 463 0.12 -3.20 -31.57
N ASP A 464 -0.93 -3.60 -32.28
CA ASP A 464 -2.33 -3.29 -31.99
C ASP A 464 -2.89 -4.00 -30.75
N GLU A 465 -2.24 -5.07 -30.28
CA GLU A 465 -2.59 -5.81 -29.06
C GLU A 465 -1.90 -5.26 -27.81
N LEU A 466 -0.98 -4.31 -27.99
CA LEU A 466 -0.15 -3.75 -26.93
C LEU A 466 -0.73 -2.43 -26.42
N PHE A 467 -0.86 -2.34 -25.09
CA PHE A 467 -1.33 -1.17 -24.38
C PHE A 467 -0.31 -0.68 -23.34
N ASN A 468 -0.38 0.59 -22.96
CA ASN A 468 0.33 1.14 -21.80
C ASN A 468 -0.67 1.52 -20.70
N ILE A 469 -0.28 1.34 -19.44
CA ILE A 469 -1.05 1.78 -18.28
C ILE A 469 -0.31 2.95 -17.61
N ILE A 470 -1.01 4.06 -17.44
CA ILE A 470 -0.50 5.25 -16.75
C ILE A 470 -1.30 5.46 -15.47
N LEU A 471 -0.64 5.56 -14.32
CA LEU A 471 -1.25 5.93 -13.04
C LEU A 471 -1.58 7.43 -13.01
N THR A 472 -2.80 7.78 -12.60
CA THR A 472 -3.35 9.14 -12.75
C THR A 472 -3.76 9.81 -11.44
N ASN A 473 -4.13 9.04 -10.41
CA ASN A 473 -4.62 9.60 -9.15
C ASN A 473 -3.52 9.81 -8.09
N ARG A 474 -2.25 9.87 -8.49
CA ARG A 474 -1.12 10.14 -7.59
C ARG A 474 -0.31 11.34 -8.09
N THR A 475 -0.36 12.45 -7.35
CA THR A 475 0.57 13.58 -7.55
C THR A 475 1.94 13.28 -6.93
N SER A 476 1.94 12.48 -5.88
CA SER A 476 3.13 11.87 -5.28
C SER A 476 2.79 10.48 -4.74
N ILE A 477 3.82 9.66 -4.60
CA ILE A 477 3.76 8.26 -4.17
C ILE A 477 4.74 8.03 -3.03
N VAL A 478 4.40 7.09 -2.15
CA VAL A 478 5.33 6.52 -1.17
C VAL A 478 5.58 5.08 -1.57
N PHE A 479 6.80 4.60 -1.36
CA PHE A 479 7.12 3.19 -1.58
C PHE A 479 7.46 2.55 -0.24
N LEU A 480 6.75 1.48 0.11
CA LEU A 480 7.01 0.66 1.28
C LEU A 480 7.62 -0.68 0.83
N SER A 481 8.81 -1.01 1.33
CA SER A 481 9.48 -2.27 1.00
C SER A 481 8.78 -3.44 1.69
N SER A 482 8.35 -4.42 0.90
CA SER A 482 7.75 -5.65 1.45
C SER A 482 8.75 -6.47 2.27
N LEU A 483 10.06 -6.34 1.99
CA LEU A 483 11.12 -7.07 2.68
C LEU A 483 11.42 -6.49 4.07
N THR A 484 11.73 -5.20 4.13
CA THR A 484 12.19 -4.54 5.36
C THR A 484 11.03 -4.03 6.20
N GLY A 485 9.86 -3.79 5.58
CA GLY A 485 8.74 -3.06 6.18
C GLY A 485 9.04 -1.58 6.40
N GLY A 486 10.11 -1.05 5.81
CA GLY A 486 10.51 0.35 5.89
C GLY A 486 10.21 1.11 4.59
N PHE A 487 10.03 2.41 4.70
CA PHE A 487 9.79 3.29 3.57
C PHE A 487 11.08 3.54 2.78
N LEU A 488 10.92 3.67 1.47
CA LEU A 488 11.95 4.17 0.58
C LEU A 488 12.15 5.66 0.81
N VAL A 489 13.38 6.05 1.14
CA VAL A 489 13.77 7.41 1.48
C VAL A 489 15.17 7.71 0.99
N ARG A 490 15.54 8.99 1.04
CA ARG A 490 16.91 9.45 0.89
C ARG A 490 17.79 8.93 2.03
N GLY A 491 18.77 8.12 1.68
CA GLY A 491 19.81 7.63 2.58
C GLY A 491 21.07 8.49 2.58
N LYS A 492 22.18 7.86 2.96
CA LYS A 492 23.50 8.51 3.03
C LYS A 492 23.98 8.86 1.62
N GLN A 493 24.63 10.02 1.48
CA GLN A 493 25.15 10.50 0.19
C GLN A 493 24.09 10.53 -0.92
N ASN A 494 22.81 10.73 -0.56
CA ASN A 494 21.65 10.71 -1.45
C ASN A 494 21.35 9.36 -2.13
N ILE A 495 22.01 8.26 -1.74
CA ILE A 495 21.66 6.91 -2.19
C ILE A 495 20.33 6.52 -1.53
N LEU A 496 19.39 5.93 -2.27
CA LEU A 496 18.10 5.53 -1.70
C LEU A 496 18.28 4.36 -0.72
N ASP A 497 17.48 4.38 0.35
CA ASP A 497 17.46 3.36 1.40
C ASP A 497 16.01 3.03 1.78
N SER A 498 15.76 1.78 2.15
CA SER A 498 14.43 1.23 2.44
C SER A 498 14.21 0.92 3.92
N ASN A 499 14.99 1.54 4.81
CA ASN A 499 14.79 1.50 6.26
C ASN A 499 14.07 2.73 6.81
N GLY A 500 13.51 3.58 5.95
CA GLY A 500 12.83 4.79 6.34
C GLY A 500 11.72 4.49 7.35
N VAL A 501 11.79 5.14 8.52
CA VAL A 501 10.73 5.05 9.55
C VAL A 501 9.65 6.10 9.30
N ALA A 502 10.06 7.26 8.78
CA ALA A 502 9.18 8.24 8.18
C ALA A 502 9.23 8.06 6.66
N TYR A 503 8.09 8.20 5.99
CA TYR A 503 8.04 8.15 4.54
C TYR A 503 8.58 9.43 3.91
N GLU A 504 9.10 9.32 2.69
CA GLU A 504 9.42 10.47 1.83
C GLU A 504 8.49 10.42 0.61
N PRO A 505 7.65 11.45 0.38
CA PRO A 505 6.83 11.52 -0.82
C PRO A 505 7.69 11.77 -2.05
N PHE A 506 7.57 10.92 -3.07
CA PHE A 506 8.15 11.14 -4.39
C PHE A 506 7.07 11.66 -5.34
N TYR A 507 7.22 12.89 -5.80
CA TYR A 507 6.33 13.48 -6.81
C TYR A 507 6.53 12.78 -8.14
N ILE A 508 5.43 12.48 -8.83
CA ILE A 508 5.45 11.68 -10.05
C ILE A 508 5.22 12.59 -11.24
N ARG A 509 6.04 12.42 -12.28
CA ARG A 509 5.77 12.98 -13.60
C ARG A 509 5.71 11.85 -14.63
N VAL A 510 4.63 11.81 -15.40
CA VAL A 510 4.48 10.92 -16.54
C VAL A 510 5.20 11.51 -17.75
N THR A 511 6.03 10.73 -18.42
CA THR A 511 6.79 11.17 -19.62
C THR A 511 5.98 10.94 -20.90
N LYS A 512 6.44 11.50 -22.03
CA LYS A 512 5.91 11.15 -23.37
C LYS A 512 6.05 9.67 -23.72
N ARG A 513 6.96 8.96 -23.06
CA ARG A 513 7.15 7.51 -23.17
C ARG A 513 6.20 6.71 -22.28
N HIS A 514 5.25 7.34 -21.61
CA HIS A 514 4.28 6.65 -20.73
C HIS A 514 4.99 5.94 -19.56
N THR A 515 6.15 6.47 -19.17
CA THR A 515 7.00 6.05 -18.05
C THR A 515 6.97 7.14 -16.97
N TYR A 516 7.69 6.94 -15.88
CA TYR A 516 7.67 7.82 -14.72
C TYR A 516 9.05 8.38 -14.41
N LYS A 517 9.07 9.65 -14.02
CA LYS A 517 10.19 10.31 -13.32
C LYS A 517 9.74 10.61 -11.89
N PHE A 518 10.59 10.29 -10.91
CA PHE A 518 10.30 10.46 -9.49
C PHE A 518 11.15 11.56 -8.87
N PHE A 519 10.50 12.54 -8.24
CA PHE A 519 11.14 13.72 -7.68
C PHE A 519 10.97 13.77 -6.16
N ALA A 520 12.06 14.01 -5.44
CA ALA A 520 12.05 14.30 -4.02
C ALA A 520 12.16 15.81 -3.81
N ARG A 521 11.29 16.39 -2.95
CA ARG A 521 11.37 17.81 -2.60
C ARG A 521 12.42 18.03 -1.51
N ASN A 522 13.32 18.97 -1.74
CA ASN A 522 14.35 19.37 -0.79
C ASN A 522 13.83 20.41 0.22
N PRO A 523 14.47 20.57 1.39
CA PRO A 523 14.04 21.55 2.41
C PRO A 523 13.99 23.00 1.91
N ASN A 524 14.86 23.37 0.97
CA ASN A 524 14.90 24.68 0.31
C ASN A 524 13.89 24.80 -0.84
N SER A 525 12.91 23.89 -0.94
CA SER A 525 11.92 23.81 -2.03
C SER A 525 12.48 23.57 -3.44
N THR A 526 13.75 23.20 -3.58
CA THR A 526 14.25 22.63 -4.85
C THR A 526 13.88 21.15 -4.95
N TYR A 527 14.20 20.52 -6.09
CA TYR A 527 13.95 19.10 -6.29
C TYR A 527 15.25 18.33 -6.52
N SER A 528 15.22 17.06 -6.14
CA SER A 528 16.15 16.04 -6.61
C SER A 528 15.35 14.97 -7.34
N ILE A 529 15.96 14.32 -8.33
CA ILE A 529 15.32 13.29 -9.16
C ILE A 529 15.98 11.94 -8.95
N TRP A 530 15.22 10.86 -9.03
CA TRP A 530 15.77 9.50 -9.04
C TRP A 530 16.67 9.30 -10.25
N ALA A 531 17.87 8.79 -10.00
CA ALA A 531 18.90 8.56 -10.98
C ALA A 531 19.46 7.14 -10.83
N ALA A 532 19.21 6.31 -11.84
CA ALA A 532 19.69 4.95 -11.96
C ALA A 532 21.07 4.94 -12.63
N SER A 533 22.15 4.67 -11.91
CA SER A 533 23.50 4.66 -12.46
C SER A 533 23.86 3.34 -13.16
N LEU A 534 24.87 3.38 -14.04
CA LEU A 534 25.39 2.21 -14.76
C LEU A 534 26.28 1.27 -13.93
N ASP A 535 26.39 1.49 -12.61
CA ASP A 535 27.02 0.60 -11.64
C ASP A 535 26.01 -0.18 -10.77
N GLY A 536 24.73 0.17 -10.86
CA GLY A 536 23.60 -0.45 -10.15
C GLY A 536 23.08 0.43 -9.03
N THR A 537 23.74 1.56 -8.77
CA THR A 537 23.36 2.50 -7.72
C THR A 537 22.08 3.24 -8.11
N LEU A 538 21.17 3.41 -7.14
CA LEU A 538 19.98 4.26 -7.28
C LEU A 538 20.06 5.41 -6.27
N GLN A 539 20.13 6.64 -6.77
CA GLN A 539 20.37 7.83 -5.95
C GLN A 539 19.48 9.01 -6.33
N LEU A 540 19.46 10.04 -5.49
CA LEU A 540 18.83 11.32 -5.76
C LEU A 540 19.86 12.34 -6.25
N GLU A 541 19.66 12.85 -7.46
CA GLU A 541 20.50 13.89 -8.06
C GLU A 541 19.76 15.23 -8.04
N PRO A 542 20.41 16.34 -7.61
CA PRO A 542 19.79 17.66 -7.69
C PRO A 542 19.36 18.00 -9.12
N THR A 543 18.18 18.61 -9.26
CA THR A 543 17.67 19.03 -10.56
C THR A 543 17.01 20.40 -10.49
N HIS A 544 17.06 21.12 -11.60
CA HIS A 544 16.29 22.35 -11.80
C HIS A 544 14.85 22.08 -12.27
N GLN A 545 14.57 20.85 -12.70
CA GLN A 545 13.24 20.46 -13.16
C GLN A 545 12.29 20.28 -11.99
N THR A 546 11.02 20.61 -12.23
CA THR A 546 9.92 20.36 -11.30
C THR A 546 9.02 19.23 -11.81
N PRO A 547 8.23 18.60 -10.92
CA PRO A 547 7.27 17.56 -11.31
C PRO A 547 6.18 18.04 -12.29
N ILE A 548 5.96 19.35 -12.40
CA ILE A 548 4.91 19.98 -13.21
C ILE A 548 5.43 20.65 -14.48
N ASP A 549 6.74 20.63 -14.73
CA ASP A 549 7.32 21.21 -15.94
C ASP A 549 6.81 20.46 -17.18
N ASP A 550 6.37 21.22 -18.19
CA ASP A 550 5.94 20.68 -19.49
C ASP A 550 7.17 20.26 -20.33
N GLU A 551 7.23 18.99 -20.73
CA GLU A 551 8.26 18.45 -21.63
C GLU A 551 8.25 19.09 -23.04
N ASN A 552 7.29 19.96 -23.37
CA ASN A 552 7.29 20.73 -24.61
C ASN A 552 8.07 22.04 -24.54
N ASN A 553 8.42 22.51 -23.34
CA ASN A 553 9.10 23.79 -23.18
C ASN A 553 10.62 23.63 -23.35
N LYS A 554 11.13 23.95 -24.54
CA LYS A 554 12.53 23.75 -25.00
C LYS A 554 13.61 24.56 -24.26
N ASN A 555 13.30 25.20 -23.14
CA ASN A 555 14.19 26.14 -22.45
C ASN A 555 14.99 25.51 -21.28
N THR A 556 14.85 24.20 -21.04
CA THR A 556 15.63 23.45 -20.03
C THR A 556 16.47 22.38 -20.72
N ASP A 557 17.76 22.26 -20.36
CA ASP A 557 18.72 21.26 -20.86
C ASP A 557 18.06 19.94 -21.28
N ASP A 558 18.01 19.70 -22.60
CA ASP A 558 17.36 18.55 -23.27
C ASP A 558 17.94 17.18 -22.85
N THR A 559 19.07 17.16 -22.13
CA THR A 559 19.78 15.96 -21.70
C THR A 559 18.99 15.14 -20.68
N ILE A 560 18.48 15.74 -19.60
CA ILE A 560 17.72 14.98 -18.57
C ILE A 560 16.37 14.49 -19.10
N ASN A 561 15.76 15.23 -20.02
CA ASN A 561 14.45 14.87 -20.55
C ASN A 561 14.47 13.57 -21.34
N ASN A 562 15.54 13.31 -22.08
CA ASN A 562 15.67 12.12 -22.92
C ASN A 562 16.52 11.01 -22.30
N ASP A 563 17.23 11.28 -21.21
CA ASP A 563 18.11 10.32 -20.54
C ASP A 563 17.32 9.29 -19.72
N LEU A 564 17.52 8.02 -20.08
CA LEU A 564 16.86 6.86 -19.49
C LEU A 564 17.30 6.59 -18.06
N LYS A 565 18.43 7.19 -17.65
CA LYS A 565 18.91 7.24 -16.27
C LYS A 565 17.81 7.68 -15.29
N TYR A 566 16.88 8.52 -15.72
CA TYR A 566 15.83 9.08 -14.86
C TYR A 566 14.46 8.45 -15.08
N GLU A 567 14.31 7.47 -15.98
CA GLU A 567 13.02 6.91 -16.35
C GLU A 567 12.77 5.52 -15.79
N PHE A 568 11.59 5.36 -15.20
CA PHE A 568 11.16 4.15 -14.51
C PHE A 568 9.78 3.72 -14.97
N GLN A 569 9.47 2.44 -14.77
CA GLN A 569 8.16 1.87 -15.06
C GLN A 569 7.63 1.07 -13.88
N LEU A 570 6.32 1.13 -13.67
CA LEU A 570 5.62 0.39 -12.62
C LEU A 570 4.88 -0.81 -13.21
N HIS A 571 5.10 -1.99 -12.62
CA HIS A 571 4.41 -3.24 -12.97
C HIS A 571 3.44 -3.61 -11.85
N PHE A 572 2.13 -3.55 -12.10
CA PHE A 572 1.12 -3.78 -11.08
C PHE A 572 0.94 -5.28 -10.79
N LEU A 573 1.11 -5.67 -9.52
CA LEU A 573 1.07 -7.08 -9.07
C LEU A 573 -0.21 -7.44 -8.29
N GLY A 574 -1.11 -6.48 -8.11
CA GLY A 574 -2.29 -6.60 -7.25
C GLY A 574 -2.04 -6.10 -5.83
N HIS A 575 -3.13 -5.88 -5.08
CA HIS A 575 -3.09 -5.44 -3.68
C HIS A 575 -2.21 -4.21 -3.42
N SER A 576 -2.26 -3.21 -4.32
CA SER A 576 -1.42 -2.00 -4.27
C SER A 576 0.08 -2.27 -4.25
N ARG A 577 0.54 -3.36 -4.88
CA ARG A 577 1.96 -3.69 -5.02
C ARG A 577 2.45 -3.57 -6.44
N VAL A 578 3.71 -3.19 -6.58
CA VAL A 578 4.39 -3.01 -7.86
C VAL A 578 5.81 -3.56 -7.86
N LEU A 579 6.30 -3.90 -9.06
CA LEU A 579 7.73 -3.88 -9.35
C LEU A 579 8.08 -2.53 -9.96
N ILE A 580 9.27 -2.02 -9.64
CA ILE A 580 9.79 -0.79 -10.23
C ILE A 580 10.95 -1.17 -11.14
N GLN A 581 10.81 -0.90 -12.43
CA GLN A 581 11.84 -1.15 -13.42
C GLN A 581 12.58 0.14 -13.77
N SER A 582 13.90 0.07 -13.88
CA SER A 582 14.72 1.13 -14.49
C SER A 582 14.83 0.90 -16.00
N LEU A 583 14.72 1.97 -16.78
CA LEU A 583 15.01 1.93 -18.22
C LEU A 583 16.50 2.11 -18.55
N ASN A 584 17.32 2.49 -17.56
CA ASN A 584 18.77 2.56 -17.72
C ASN A 584 19.39 1.17 -17.53
N ASN A 585 19.46 0.40 -18.61
CA ASN A 585 19.90 -0.99 -18.57
C ASN A 585 21.40 -1.14 -18.86
N GLN A 586 22.12 -1.79 -17.95
CA GLN A 586 23.59 -1.95 -18.01
C GLN A 586 24.09 -3.19 -18.75
N ARG A 587 23.29 -4.26 -18.82
CA ARG A 587 23.80 -5.61 -19.13
C ARG A 587 22.88 -6.33 -20.09
N GLY A 588 22.81 -5.80 -21.30
CA GLY A 588 22.09 -6.39 -22.42
C GLY A 588 20.58 -6.43 -22.18
N ASN A 589 20.06 -7.64 -22.21
CA ASN A 589 18.72 -7.94 -22.67
C ASN A 589 17.72 -8.22 -21.51
N SER A 590 18.16 -8.07 -20.26
CA SER A 590 17.38 -8.49 -19.08
C SER A 590 16.67 -7.34 -18.37
N ILE A 591 15.65 -7.63 -17.55
CA ILE A 591 14.96 -6.63 -16.73
C ILE A 591 15.83 -6.13 -15.58
N SER A 592 15.96 -4.81 -15.45
CA SER A 592 16.63 -4.17 -14.31
C SER A 592 15.57 -3.63 -13.34
N LEU A 593 15.47 -4.24 -12.16
CA LEU A 593 14.46 -3.93 -11.14
C LEU A 593 15.08 -3.25 -9.92
N VAL A 594 14.33 -2.35 -9.30
CA VAL A 594 14.66 -1.77 -8.00
C VAL A 594 14.46 -2.82 -6.92
N LYS A 595 15.52 -3.13 -6.19
CA LYS A 595 15.60 -4.17 -5.18
C LYS A 595 16.01 -3.58 -3.83
N SER A 596 15.29 -3.98 -2.79
CA SER A 596 15.64 -3.76 -1.39
C SER A 596 16.47 -4.93 -0.87
N GLU A 597 17.58 -4.65 -0.17
CA GLU A 597 18.37 -5.65 0.54
C GLU A 597 17.96 -5.72 2.02
N VAL A 598 18.32 -6.82 2.71
CA VAL A 598 17.93 -7.03 4.13
C VAL A 598 18.41 -5.92 5.06
N LYS A 599 19.57 -5.31 4.75
CA LYS A 599 20.11 -4.17 5.49
C LYS A 599 19.44 -2.84 5.12
N GLY A 600 18.55 -2.85 4.13
CA GLY A 600 17.79 -1.73 3.59
C GLY A 600 18.45 -0.96 2.45
N ASP A 601 19.70 -1.28 2.11
CA ASP A 601 20.34 -0.75 0.89
C ASP A 601 19.46 -1.01 -0.33
N VAL A 602 19.31 -0.02 -1.21
CA VAL A 602 18.52 -0.13 -2.44
C VAL A 602 19.43 -0.04 -3.65
N LYS A 603 19.24 -0.96 -4.59
CA LYS A 603 20.02 -1.02 -5.83
C LYS A 603 19.17 -1.52 -6.98
N LEU A 604 19.71 -1.39 -8.18
CA LEU A 604 19.21 -2.07 -9.36
C LEU A 604 19.81 -3.47 -9.42
N ASP A 605 18.95 -4.45 -9.68
CA ASP A 605 19.35 -5.85 -9.80
C ASP A 605 18.60 -6.52 -10.95
N ILE A 606 19.22 -7.55 -11.52
CA ILE A 606 18.59 -8.41 -12.53
C ILE A 606 18.20 -9.69 -11.79
N PRO A 607 16.90 -10.05 -11.74
CA PRO A 607 16.46 -11.26 -11.05
C PRO A 607 17.21 -12.52 -11.52
N ASN A 608 17.97 -13.15 -10.62
CA ASN A 608 18.74 -14.36 -10.90
C ASN A 608 17.79 -15.52 -11.21
N GLY A 609 17.94 -16.16 -12.38
CA GLY A 609 17.08 -17.26 -12.80
C GLY A 609 15.64 -16.85 -13.13
N GLY A 610 15.35 -15.55 -13.18
CA GLY A 610 14.01 -15.01 -13.27
C GLY A 610 13.45 -14.59 -11.91
N ASP A 611 13.77 -15.28 -10.81
CA ASP A 611 13.01 -15.24 -9.56
C ASP A 611 12.72 -13.87 -8.89
N ILE A 612 11.45 -13.43 -8.97
CA ILE A 612 10.88 -12.28 -8.24
C ILE A 612 10.55 -12.74 -6.83
N THR A 613 11.43 -12.36 -5.91
CA THR A 613 11.23 -12.54 -4.47
C THR A 613 10.70 -11.25 -3.83
N ILE A 614 10.32 -11.32 -2.55
CA ILE A 614 9.86 -10.20 -1.72
C ILE A 614 10.72 -8.92 -1.81
N ASN A 615 12.01 -9.07 -2.12
CA ASN A 615 13.02 -8.01 -2.21
C ASN A 615 12.71 -6.99 -3.32
N TYR A 616 11.92 -7.38 -4.32
CA TYR A 616 11.58 -6.54 -5.48
C TYR A 616 10.19 -5.90 -5.38
N ILE A 617 9.42 -6.23 -4.35
CA ILE A 617 8.00 -5.88 -4.24
C ILE A 617 7.83 -4.64 -3.35
N TRP A 618 7.23 -3.60 -3.94
CA TRP A 618 6.98 -2.32 -3.28
C TRP A 618 5.48 -2.07 -3.18
N GLU A 619 4.99 -1.68 -2.01
CA GLU A 619 3.61 -1.23 -1.79
C GLU A 619 3.49 0.29 -2.03
N ILE A 620 2.36 0.73 -2.62
CA ILE A 620 2.10 2.10 -3.14
C ILE A 620 0.68 2.66 -2.91
#